data_AF-A0A2V8USX6-F1
#
_entry.id   AF-A0A2V8USX6-F1
#
_cell.length_a   1.000
_cell.length_b   1.000
_cell.length_c   1.000
_cell.angle_alpha   90.00
_cell.angle_beta   90.00
_cell.angle_gamma   90.00
#
_symmetry.space_group_name_H-M   'P 1'
#
loop_
_entity.id
_entity.type
_entity.pdbx_description
1 polymer ?
#
loop_
_entity_poly.entity_id
_entity_poly.type
_entity_poly.pdbx_seq_one_letter_code
_entity_poly.pdbx_strand_id
1 'polypeptide(L)'
;MIIVVQNIHPLGFLLIATTLEVSGDALVRMAIYKHVGLTRIALVVIGATLLLGYGFAVNLAPLEFGQVVGLYIATLFIVWQVINLIAFRTFPNLPIVLGGTLIIAGGLIVTFWRPEFSK
;
A
#
# COMPACT_ATOMS: atom_id res chain seq x y z
N MET A 1 -2.89 -17.57 20.67
CA MET A 1 -2.66 -17.20 19.25
C MET A 1 -2.63 -15.69 18.99
N ILE A 2 -2.69 -14.82 20.02
CA ILE A 2 -2.72 -13.35 19.87
C ILE A 2 -1.35 -12.68 20.16
N ILE A 3 -0.41 -13.41 20.77
CA ILE A 3 0.89 -12.87 21.24
C ILE A 3 1.91 -12.70 20.09
N VAL A 4 1.81 -13.50 19.02
CA VAL A 4 2.75 -13.42 17.87
C VAL A 4 2.59 -12.09 17.10
N VAL A 5 1.40 -11.47 17.15
CA VAL A 5 1.10 -10.22 16.45
C VAL A 5 1.71 -9.00 17.15
N GLN A 6 2.01 -9.08 18.45
CA GLN A 6 2.52 -7.93 19.22
C GLN A 6 4.00 -7.60 18.95
N ASN A 7 4.78 -8.54 18.40
CA ASN A 7 6.19 -8.33 18.06
C ASN A 7 6.43 -7.95 16.59
N ILE A 8 5.39 -7.93 15.75
CA ILE A 8 5.51 -7.42 14.39
C ILE A 8 5.35 -5.91 14.46
N HIS A 9 6.42 -5.18 14.18
CA HIS A 9 6.40 -3.74 14.10
C HIS A 9 5.25 -3.31 13.15
N PRO A 10 4.41 -2.32 13.50
CA PRO A 10 3.28 -1.86 12.66
C PRO A 10 3.61 -1.66 11.19
N LEU A 11 4.85 -1.24 10.93
CA LEU A 11 5.46 -1.12 9.60
C LEU A 11 5.44 -2.40 8.77
N GLY A 12 5.67 -3.57 9.38
CA GLY A 12 5.66 -4.85 8.68
C GLY A 12 4.28 -5.20 8.16
N PHE A 13 3.23 -4.98 8.97
CA PHE A 13 1.84 -5.17 8.54
C PHE A 13 1.47 -4.20 7.43
N LEU A 14 1.84 -2.92 7.56
CA LEU A 14 1.62 -1.90 6.54
C LEU A 14 2.33 -2.23 5.23
N LEU A 15 3.57 -2.70 5.29
CA LEU A 15 4.34 -3.05 4.10
C LEU A 15 3.71 -4.25 3.37
N ILE A 16 3.29 -5.28 4.10
CA ILE A 16 2.59 -6.43 3.53
C ILE A 16 1.26 -5.97 2.90
N ALA A 17 0.47 -5.18 3.63
CA ALA A 17 -0.80 -4.65 3.17
C ALA A 17 -0.65 -3.84 1.88
N THR A 18 0.23 -2.83 1.88
CA THR A 18 0.47 -1.97 0.72
C THR A 18 1.07 -2.74 -0.47
N THR A 19 1.91 -3.75 -0.23
CA THR A 19 2.45 -4.61 -1.30
C THR A 19 1.36 -5.45 -1.95
N LEU A 20 0.49 -6.07 -1.14
CA LEU A 20 -0.66 -6.84 -1.63
C LEU A 20 -1.61 -5.95 -2.43
N GLU A 21 -1.92 -4.77 -1.92
CA GLU A 21 -2.82 -3.81 -2.54
C GLU A 21 -2.31 -3.35 -3.91
N VAL A 22 -1.10 -2.81 -3.96
CA VAL A 22 -0.51 -2.24 -5.19
C VAL A 22 -0.25 -3.33 -6.24
N SER A 23 0.18 -4.52 -5.80
CA SER A 23 0.36 -5.65 -6.71
C SER A 23 -0.98 -6.12 -7.29
N GLY A 24 -2.03 -6.17 -6.46
CA GLY A 24 -3.39 -6.46 -6.90
C GLY A 24 -3.88 -5.47 -7.95
N ASP A 25 -3.71 -4.18 -7.69
CA ASP A 25 -4.07 -3.10 -8.63
C ASP A 25 -3.31 -3.21 -9.95
N ALA A 26 -2.01 -3.53 -9.91
CA ALA A 26 -1.21 -3.73 -11.11
C ALA A 26 -1.72 -4.91 -11.96
N LEU A 27 -2.06 -6.04 -11.32
CA LEU A 27 -2.61 -7.21 -12.01
C LEU A 27 -3.97 -6.92 -12.64
N VAL A 28 -4.88 -6.27 -11.91
CA VAL A 28 -6.20 -5.89 -12.43
C VAL A 28 -6.06 -4.91 -13.59
N ARG A 29 -5.16 -3.92 -13.48
CA ARG A 29 -4.86 -2.98 -14.57
C ARG A 29 -4.32 -3.71 -15.81
N MET A 30 -3.41 -4.67 -15.65
CA MET A 30 -2.92 -5.49 -16.76
C MET A 30 -4.01 -6.35 -17.40
N ALA A 31 -4.95 -6.84 -16.60
CA ALA A 31 -6.08 -7.61 -17.09
C ALA A 31 -7.07 -6.76 -17.91
N ILE A 32 -7.30 -5.50 -17.51
CA ILE A 32 -8.20 -4.59 -18.21
C ILE A 32 -7.60 -4.13 -19.54
N TYR A 33 -6.32 -3.74 -19.55
CA TYR A 33 -5.73 -3.02 -20.68
C TYR A 33 -4.84 -3.86 -21.61
N LYS A 34 -4.26 -4.97 -21.16
CA LYS A 34 -3.22 -5.70 -21.93
C LYS A 34 -3.59 -7.11 -22.37
N HIS A 35 -4.57 -7.76 -21.74
CA HIS A 35 -4.84 -9.19 -21.97
C HIS A 35 -6.30 -9.47 -22.31
N VAL A 36 -6.52 -10.50 -23.13
CA VAL A 36 -7.85 -10.99 -23.53
C VAL A 36 -7.99 -12.48 -23.21
N GLY A 37 -9.22 -12.97 -23.11
CA GLY A 37 -9.50 -14.40 -22.88
C GLY A 37 -9.15 -14.91 -21.48
N LEU A 38 -8.64 -16.15 -21.40
CA LEU A 38 -8.43 -16.85 -20.13
C LEU A 38 -7.38 -16.18 -19.23
N THR A 39 -6.35 -15.58 -19.82
CA THR A 39 -5.31 -14.83 -19.08
C THR A 39 -5.89 -13.61 -18.36
N ARG A 40 -6.91 -12.95 -18.94
CA ARG A 40 -7.60 -11.84 -18.27
C ARG A 40 -8.32 -12.30 -17.02
N ILE A 41 -9.04 -13.42 -17.10
CA ILE A 41 -9.77 -13.97 -15.95
C ILE A 41 -8.79 -14.36 -14.84
N ALA A 42 -7.69 -15.03 -15.19
CA ALA A 42 -6.65 -15.39 -14.23
C ALA A 42 -6.04 -14.16 -13.53
N LEU A 43 -5.69 -13.11 -14.29
CA LEU A 43 -5.12 -11.88 -13.72
C LEU A 43 -6.11 -11.15 -12.80
N VAL A 44 -7.40 -11.10 -13.16
CA VAL A 44 -8.44 -10.51 -12.30
C VAL A 44 -8.60 -11.31 -11.02
N VAL A 45 -8.66 -12.64 -11.10
CA VAL A 45 -8.84 -13.50 -9.92
C VAL A 45 -7.64 -13.35 -8.98
N ILE A 46 -6.41 -13.43 -9.50
CA ILE A 46 -5.21 -13.25 -8.68
C ILE A 46 -5.19 -11.84 -8.07
N GLY A 47 -5.46 -10.80 -8.87
CA GLY A 47 -5.53 -9.43 -8.38
C GLY A 47 -6.57 -9.24 -7.28
N ALA A 48 -7.77 -9.80 -7.45
CA ALA A 48 -8.83 -9.77 -6.46
C ALA A 48 -8.44 -10.52 -5.17
N THR A 49 -7.77 -11.67 -5.27
CA THR A 49 -7.26 -12.40 -4.10
C THR A 49 -6.24 -11.57 -3.32
N LEU A 50 -5.33 -10.87 -4.01
CA LEU A 50 -4.36 -9.98 -3.37
C LEU A 50 -5.05 -8.80 -2.66
N LEU A 51 -6.03 -8.17 -3.31
CA LEU A 51 -6.81 -7.07 -2.72
C LEU A 51 -7.62 -7.52 -1.50
N LEU A 52 -8.21 -8.72 -1.55
CA LEU A 52 -8.85 -9.31 -0.37
C LEU A 52 -7.83 -9.56 0.75
N GLY A 53 -6.65 -10.10 0.41
CA GLY A 53 -5.57 -10.34 1.37
C GLY A 53 -5.09 -9.05 2.06
N TYR A 54 -4.99 -7.96 1.30
CA TYR A 54 -4.77 -6.62 1.84
C TYR A 54 -5.87 -6.21 2.84
N GLY A 55 -7.13 -6.36 2.45
CA GLY A 55 -8.27 -6.04 3.31
C GLY A 55 -8.24 -6.82 4.63
N PHE A 56 -7.88 -8.11 4.59
CA PHE A 56 -7.66 -8.90 5.80
C PHE A 56 -6.47 -8.39 6.63
N ALA A 57 -5.34 -8.08 6.00
CA ALA A 57 -4.13 -7.62 6.69
C ALA A 57 -4.36 -6.30 7.44
N VAL A 58 -5.08 -5.34 6.85
CA VAL A 58 -5.41 -4.06 7.50
C VAL A 58 -6.40 -4.24 8.63
N ASN A 59 -7.45 -5.05 8.45
CA ASN A 59 -8.46 -5.25 9.49
C ASN A 59 -7.96 -6.11 10.67
N LEU A 60 -6.94 -6.94 10.46
CA LEU A 60 -6.29 -7.70 11.55
C LEU A 60 -5.24 -6.89 12.31
N ALA A 61 -4.80 -5.75 11.77
CA ALA A 61 -3.78 -4.92 12.40
C ALA A 61 -4.40 -4.15 13.59
N PRO A 62 -3.89 -4.33 14.83
CA PRO A 62 -4.41 -3.66 16.02
C PRO A 62 -3.86 -2.22 16.12
N LEU A 63 -4.14 -1.39 15.12
CA LEU A 63 -3.55 -0.06 14.95
C LEU A 63 -4.61 1.04 15.13
N GLU A 64 -4.27 2.09 15.88
CA GLU A 64 -5.11 3.30 15.93
C GLU A 64 -5.08 3.99 14.55
N PHE A 65 -6.23 3.96 13.86
CA PHE A 65 -6.36 4.38 12.47
C PHE A 65 -5.78 5.78 12.18
N GLY A 66 -5.87 6.73 13.12
CA GLY A 66 -5.46 8.12 12.88
C GLY A 66 -3.96 8.30 12.56
N GLN A 67 -3.07 7.77 13.40
CA GLN A 67 -1.61 7.97 13.25
C GLN A 67 -1.00 7.03 12.20
N VAL A 68 -1.60 5.86 12.04
CA VAL A 68 -1.14 4.82 11.10
C VAL A 68 -1.46 5.17 9.65
N VAL A 69 -2.53 5.92 9.40
CA VAL A 69 -2.91 6.35 8.04
C VAL A 69 -1.82 7.21 7.37
N GLY A 70 -1.14 8.08 8.11
CA GLY A 70 -0.05 8.90 7.54
C GLY A 70 1.09 8.04 6.99
N LEU A 71 1.59 7.12 7.81
CA LEU A 71 2.64 6.18 7.46
C LEU A 71 2.21 5.18 6.39
N TYR A 72 0.96 4.76 6.43
CA TYR A 72 0.34 3.91 5.41
C TYR A 72 0.37 4.60 4.05
N ILE A 73 -0.11 5.84 3.94
CA ILE A 73 -0.14 6.58 2.67
C ILE A 73 1.27 6.80 2.13
N ALA A 74 2.23 7.15 3.00
CA ALA A 74 3.63 7.32 2.59
C ALA A 74 4.24 6.01 2.07
N THR A 75 4.00 4.89 2.77
CA THR A 75 4.49 3.57 2.36
C THR A 75 3.80 3.09 1.08
N LEU A 76 2.49 3.28 0.97
CA LEU A 76 1.69 2.95 -0.20
C LEU A 76 2.22 3.67 -1.43
N PHE A 77 2.51 4.97 -1.31
CA PHE A 77 3.09 5.75 -2.41
C PHE A 77 4.43 5.17 -2.89
N ILE A 78 5.34 4.84 -1.97
CA ILE A 78 6.64 4.27 -2.31
C ILE A 78 6.47 2.92 -3.02
N VAL A 79 5.65 2.02 -2.45
CA VAL A 79 5.37 0.71 -3.03
C VAL A 79 4.73 0.87 -4.41
N TRP A 80 3.85 1.85 -4.60
CA TRP A 80 3.27 2.17 -5.90
C TRP A 80 4.34 2.52 -6.92
N GLN A 81 5.30 3.38 -6.58
CA GLN A 81 6.39 3.72 -7.51
C GLN A 81 7.25 2.50 -7.84
N VAL A 82 7.56 1.64 -6.86
CA VAL A 82 8.34 0.41 -7.06
C VAL A 82 7.62 -0.56 -7.99
N ILE A 83 6.35 -0.87 -7.73
CA ILE A 83 5.57 -1.77 -8.58
C ILE A 83 5.35 -1.16 -9.97
N ASN A 84 5.14 0.15 -10.06
CA ASN A 84 5.00 0.83 -11.36
C ASN A 84 6.28 0.67 -12.20
N LEU A 85 7.44 0.83 -11.57
CA LEU A 85 8.74 0.61 -12.20
C LEU A 85 8.94 -0.85 -12.62
N ILE A 86 8.58 -1.83 -11.78
CA ILE A 86 8.79 -3.26 -12.07
C ILE A 86 7.80 -3.75 -13.14
N ALA A 87 6.50 -3.48 -12.96
CA ALA A 87 5.43 -4.03 -13.79
C ALA A 87 5.23 -3.27 -15.11
N PHE A 88 5.40 -1.94 -15.09
CA PHE A 88 5.16 -1.09 -16.26
C PHE A 88 6.42 -0.47 -16.84
N ARG A 89 7.60 -0.63 -16.20
CA ARG A 89 8.90 -0.09 -16.65
C ARG A 89 8.86 1.44 -16.87
N THR A 90 8.01 2.12 -16.12
CA THR A 90 7.82 3.57 -16.18
C THR A 90 8.53 4.22 -15.01
N PHE A 91 9.41 5.19 -15.31
CA PHE A 91 10.05 5.99 -14.29
C PHE A 91 9.12 7.11 -13.81
N PRO A 92 9.16 7.46 -12.51
CA PRO A 92 8.41 8.59 -11.98
C PRO A 92 8.87 9.87 -12.68
N ASN A 93 7.92 10.63 -13.20
CA ASN A 93 8.17 11.94 -13.79
C ASN A 93 8.34 13.01 -12.70
N LEU A 94 8.81 14.20 -13.09
CA LEU A 94 9.04 15.30 -12.16
C LEU A 94 7.80 15.66 -11.29
N PRO A 95 6.57 15.72 -11.84
CA PRO A 95 5.36 15.89 -11.04
C PRO A 95 5.14 14.80 -9.99
N ILE A 96 5.37 13.53 -10.32
CA ILE A 96 5.23 12.39 -9.40
C ILE A 96 6.27 12.49 -8.28
N VAL A 97 7.50 12.89 -8.59
CA VAL A 97 8.55 13.04 -7.57
C VAL A 97 8.19 14.17 -6.60
N LEU A 98 7.84 15.35 -7.12
CA LEU A 98 7.48 16.51 -6.29
C LEU A 98 6.22 16.26 -5.45
N GLY A 99 5.16 15.74 -6.09
CA GLY A 99 3.94 15.36 -5.39
C GLY A 99 4.20 14.25 -4.37
N GLY A 100 5.02 13.26 -4.74
CA GLY A 100 5.44 12.17 -3.87
C GLY A 100 6.18 12.63 -2.63
N THR A 101 7.11 13.58 -2.76
CA THR A 101 7.80 14.17 -1.61
C THR A 101 6.84 14.88 -0.67
N LEU A 102 5.81 15.56 -1.18
CA LEU A 102 4.78 16.18 -0.36
C LEU A 102 3.89 15.14 0.34
N ILE A 103 3.54 14.05 -0.34
CA ILE A 103 2.78 12.94 0.25
C ILE A 103 3.56 12.31 1.40
N ILE A 104 4.85 12.02 1.19
CA ILE A 104 5.72 11.46 2.23
C ILE A 104 5.86 12.44 3.40
N ALA A 105 6.12 13.72 3.12
CA ALA A 105 6.22 14.74 4.17
C ALA A 105 4.91 14.87 4.97
N GLY A 106 3.76 14.93 4.29
CA GLY A 106 2.44 14.96 4.93
C GLY A 106 2.16 13.71 5.76
N GLY A 107 2.51 12.52 5.25
CA GLY A 107 2.38 11.26 5.98
C GLY A 107 3.23 11.21 7.25
N LEU A 108 4.47 11.69 7.18
CA LEU A 108 5.35 11.81 8.35
C LEU A 108 4.81 12.80 9.37
N ILE A 109 4.28 13.95 8.93
CA ILE A 109 3.64 14.92 9.83
C ILE A 109 2.46 14.26 10.54
N VAL A 110 1.53 13.61 9.82
CA VAL A 110 0.37 12.95 10.43
C VAL A 110 0.77 11.88 11.45
N THR A 111 1.85 11.15 11.20
CA THR A 111 2.29 10.06 12.09
C THR A 111 3.10 10.56 13.29
N PHE A 112 3.98 11.54 13.12
CA PHE A 112 4.92 11.96 14.16
C PHE A 112 4.51 13.26 14.88
N TRP A 113 3.62 14.06 14.29
CA TRP A 113 3.13 15.28 14.91
C TRP A 113 2.06 14.95 15.95
N ARG A 114 2.50 14.77 17.19
CA ARG A 114 1.61 14.66 18.35
C ARG A 114 1.36 16.07 18.88
N PRO A 115 0.13 16.59 18.86
CA PRO A 115 -0.15 17.82 19.59
C PRO A 115 0.09 17.54 21.09
N GLU A 116 0.95 18.34 21.72
CA GLU A 116 1.39 18.22 23.13
C GLU A 116 0.23 18.31 24.17
N PHE A 117 -1.03 18.36 23.72
CA PHE A 117 -2.21 18.62 24.54
C PHE A 117 -3.08 17.39 24.87
N SER A 118 -2.71 16.18 24.44
CA SER A 118 -3.37 14.97 24.97
C SER A 118 -2.52 14.35 26.06
N LYS A 119 -2.97 14.54 27.30
CA LYS A 119 -2.52 13.78 28.48
C LYS A 119 -2.64 12.27 28.25
#